data_AF-A0A660NGK2-F1
#
_entry.id   AF-A0A660NGK2-F1
#
_cell.length_a   1.000
_cell.length_b   1.000
_cell.length_c   1.000
_cell.angle_alpha   90.00
_cell.angle_beta   90.00
_cell.angle_gamma   90.00
#
_symmetry.space_group_name_H-M   'P 1'
#
loop_
_entity.id
_entity.type
_entity.pdbx_description
1 polymer ?
#
loop_
_entity_poly.entity_id
_entity_poly.type
_entity_poly.pdbx_seq_one_letter_code
_entity_poly.pdbx_strand_id
1 'polypeptide(L)' 'MLLAVLDDTPGAPRDIVALNAGAALYCCGVSGSLAEGIRLAQQTIASGAAREKLDEFVRVTQSFGN' A
#
# COMPACT_ATOMS: atom_id res chain seq x y z
N MET A 1 -8.55 -4.81 -11.18
CA MET A 1 -7.23 -4.17 -11.33
C MET A 1 -6.68 -3.64 -9.99
N LEU A 2 -7.42 -2.83 -9.21
CA LEU A 2 -6.91 -2.32 -7.92
C LEU A 2 -6.69 -3.41 -6.86
N LEU A 3 -7.70 -4.25 -6.58
CA LEU A 3 -7.56 -5.30 -5.55
C LEU A 3 -6.41 -6.28 -5.86
N ALA A 4 -6.20 -6.60 -7.14
CA ALA A 4 -5.08 -7.44 -7.57
C ALA A 4 -3.71 -6.85 -7.18
N VAL A 5 -3.56 -5.52 -7.14
CA VAL A 5 -2.34 -4.89 -6.63
C VAL A 5 -2.14 -5.17 -5.15
N LEU A 6 -3.21 -5.03 -4.35
CA LEU A 6 -3.16 -5.27 -2.90
C LEU A 6 -3.01 -6.77 -2.55
N ASP A 7 -3.40 -7.65 -3.46
CA ASP A 7 -3.22 -9.11 -3.38
C ASP A 7 -1.86 -9.56 -3.96
N ASP A 8 -0.89 -8.64 -4.07
CA ASP A 8 0.47 -8.86 -4.55
C ASP A 8 0.59 -9.45 -5.97
N THR A 9 -0.43 -9.29 -6.81
CA THR A 9 -0.38 -9.79 -8.19
C THR A 9 0.70 -9.05 -8.99
N PRO A 10 1.70 -9.74 -9.57
CA PRO A 10 2.78 -9.08 -10.33
C PRO A 10 2.26 -8.35 -11.57
N GLY A 11 2.90 -7.22 -11.90
CA GLY A 11 2.68 -6.48 -13.14
C GLY A 11 2.79 -4.97 -12.96
N ALA A 12 2.80 -4.25 -14.09
CA ALA A 12 2.94 -2.79 -14.12
C ALA A 12 2.02 -2.01 -13.15
N PRO A 13 0.74 -2.43 -12.92
CA PRO A 13 -0.09 -1.78 -11.90
C PRO A 13 0.46 -1.87 -10.47
N ARG A 14 1.04 -3.02 -10.08
CA ARG A 14 1.66 -3.18 -8.76
C ARG A 14 2.91 -2.32 -8.66
N ASP A 15 3.72 -2.31 -9.72
CA ASP A 15 4.97 -1.55 -9.76
C ASP A 15 4.75 -0.04 -9.63
N ILE A 16 3.79 0.52 -10.38
CA ILE A 16 3.49 1.96 -10.32
C ILE A 16 2.88 2.37 -8.97
N VAL A 17 2.09 1.50 -8.34
CA VAL A 17 1.56 1.74 -6.99
C VAL A 17 2.68 1.69 -5.95
N ALA A 18 3.55 0.69 -5.99
CA ALA A 18 4.69 0.59 -5.11
C ALA A 18 5.65 1.79 -5.24
N LEU A 19 5.84 2.29 -6.48
CA LEU A 19 6.62 3.49 -6.74
C LEU A 19 6.04 4.73 -6.04
N ASN A 20 4.75 5.00 -6.24
CA ASN A 20 4.09 6.19 -5.66
C ASN A 20 3.93 6.08 -4.13
N ALA A 21 3.58 4.90 -3.62
CA ALA A 21 3.53 4.65 -2.18
C ALA A 21 4.92 4.82 -1.55
N GLY A 22 5.97 4.33 -2.21
CA GLY A 22 7.35 4.53 -1.77
C GLY A 22 7.77 5.99 -1.73
N ALA A 23 7.39 6.77 -2.74
CA ALA A 23 7.62 8.22 -2.74
C ALA A 23 6.88 8.91 -1.58
N ALA A 24 5.63 8.53 -1.30
CA ALA A 24 4.89 9.06 -0.15
C ALA A 24 5.57 8.72 1.19
N LEU A 25 6.02 7.46 1.37
CA LEU A 25 6.73 7.02 2.57
C LEU A 25 8.05 7.79 2.77
N TYR A 26 8.78 8.08 1.69
CA TYR A 26 9.97 8.91 1.73
C TYR A 26 9.65 10.37 2.09
N CYS A 27 8.69 11.00 1.39
CA CYS A 27 8.30 12.39 1.63
C CYS A 27 7.78 12.63 3.06
N CYS A 28 7.16 11.62 3.67
CA CYS A 28 6.66 11.69 5.06
C CYS A 28 7.73 11.31 6.11
N GLY A 29 8.98 11.03 5.71
CA GLY A 29 10.06 10.68 6.63
C GLY A 29 9.97 9.27 7.23
N VAL A 30 9.15 8.38 6.66
CA VAL A 30 8.99 6.97 7.10
C VAL A 30 10.16 6.10 6.62
N SER A 31 10.81 6.51 5.52
CA SER A 31 11.99 5.82 4.96
C SER A 31 13.12 6.83 4.69
N GLY A 32 14.38 6.39 4.77
CA GLY A 32 15.55 7.25 4.62
C GLY A 32 15.90 7.60 3.17
N SER A 33 15.28 6.92 2.19
CA SER A 33 15.43 7.22 0.77
C SER A 33 14.22 6.75 -0.03
N LEU A 34 14.07 7.24 -1.26
CA LEU A 34 13.04 6.76 -2.19
C LEU A 34 13.13 5.24 -2.41
N ALA A 35 14.34 4.70 -2.59
CA ALA A 35 14.53 3.27 -2.82
C ALA A 35 14.09 2.43 -1.61
N GLU A 36 14.39 2.88 -0.39
CA GLU A 36 13.90 2.24 0.83
C GLU A 36 12.38 2.33 0.95
N GLY A 37 11.78 3.46 0.60
CA GLY A 37 10.33 3.64 0.58
C GLY A 37 9.64 2.67 -0.37
N ILE A 38 10.17 2.50 -1.60
CA ILE A 38 9.64 1.55 -2.57
C ILE A 38 9.75 0.12 -2.03
N ARG A 39 10.91 -0.25 -1.46
CA ARG A 39 11.11 -1.58 -0.85
C ARG A 39 10.11 -1.82 0.28
N LEU A 40 9.88 -0.83 1.13
CA LEU A 40 8.89 -0.91 2.21
C LEU A 40 7.47 -1.08 1.66
N ALA A 41 7.08 -0.29 0.66
CA ALA A 41 5.77 -0.41 0.02
C ALA A 41 5.57 -1.81 -0.59
N GLN A 42 6.56 -2.35 -1.31
CA GLN A 42 6.53 -3.71 -1.86
C GLN A 42 6.35 -4.77 -0.75
N GLN A 43 7.06 -4.63 0.37
CA GLN A 43 6.93 -5.52 1.52
C GLN A 43 5.55 -5.43 2.19
N THR A 44 5.00 -4.23 2.31
CA THR A 44 3.65 -4.02 2.86
C THR A 44 2.56 -4.62 1.96
N ILE A 45 2.74 -4.56 0.64
CA ILE A 45 1.83 -5.24 -0.30
C ILE A 45 2.00 -6.76 -0.20
N ALA A 46 3.23 -7.27 -0.30
CA ALA A 46 3.51 -8.71 -0.29
C ALA A 46 3.12 -9.44 1.00
N SER A 47 3.13 -8.73 2.13
CA SER A 47 2.68 -9.26 3.42
C SER A 47 1.15 -9.30 3.58
N GLY A 48 0.39 -8.68 2.68
CA GLY A 48 -1.07 -8.53 2.80
C GLY A 48 -1.52 -7.38 3.70
N ALA A 49 -0.61 -6.74 4.43
CA ALA A 49 -0.94 -5.64 5.36
C ALA A 49 -1.65 -4.46 4.66
N ALA A 50 -1.29 -4.16 3.40
CA ALA A 50 -1.97 -3.15 2.61
C ALA A 50 -3.46 -3.49 2.36
N ARG A 51 -3.75 -4.77 2.07
CA ARG A 51 -5.12 -5.26 1.87
C ARG A 51 -5.92 -5.24 3.19
N GLU A 52 -5.31 -5.73 4.27
CA GLU A 52 -5.92 -5.70 5.59
C GLU A 52 -6.29 -4.28 6.04
N LYS A 53 -5.45 -3.30 5.74
CA LYS A 53 -5.72 -1.90 6.08
C LYS A 53 -6.89 -1.31 5.29
N LEU A 54 -7.06 -1.69 4.02
CA LEU A 54 -8.24 -1.33 3.25
C LEU A 54 -9.51 -1.93 3.88
N ASP A 55 -9.48 -3.22 4.23
CA ASP A 55 -10.62 -3.88 4.85
C ASP A 55 -10.98 -3.25 6.21
N GLU A 56 -9.97 -2.86 6.99
CA GLU A 56 -10.16 -2.10 8.25
C GLU A 56 -10.80 -0.74 8.00
N PHE A 57 -10.31 0.03 7.02
CA PHE A 57 -10.87 1.33 6.66
C PHE A 57 -12.35 1.22 6.26
N VAL A 58 -12.71 0.22 5.46
CA VAL A 58 -14.10 -0.06 5.09
C VAL A 58 -14.95 -0.38 6.32
N ARG A 59 -14.50 -1.28 7.21
CA ARG A 59 -15.24 -1.61 8.44
C ARG A 59 -15.47 -0.39 9.32
N VAL A 60 -14.43 0.43 9.54
CA VAL A 60 -14.50 1.63 10.38
C VAL A 60 -15.48 2.64 9.79
N THR A 61 -15.37 2.95 8.50
CA THR A 61 -16.24 3.94 7.87
C THR A 61 -17.72 3.53 7.83
N GLN A 62 -18.00 2.23 7.70
CA GLN A 62 -19.37 1.70 7.79
C GLN A 62 -19.96 1.78 9.20
N SER A 63 -19.12 1.76 10.25
CA SER A 63 -19.60 1.85 11.63
C SER A 63 -20.19 3.21 12.02
N PHE A 64 -19.91 4.28 11.25
CA PHE A 64 -20.42 5.63 11.50
C PHE A 64 -21.83 5.88 10.95
N GLY A 65 -22.37 4.96 10.14
CA GLY A 65 -23.70 5.10 9.53
C GLY A 65 -24.86 4.53 10.35
N ASN A 66 -24.60 4.07 11.57
CA ASN A 66 -25.59 3.52 12.51
C ASN A 66 -26.03 4.56 13.55
#